data_AF-I2PXX8-F1
#
_entry.id   AF-I2PXX8-F1
#
_cell.length_a   1.000
_cell.length_b   1.000
_cell.length_c   1.000
_cell.angle_alpha   90.00
_cell.angle_beta   90.00
_cell.angle_gamma   90.00
#
_symmetry.space_group_name_H-M   'P 1'
#
loop_
_entity.id
_entity.type
_entity.pdbx_description
1 polymer ?
#
loop_
_entity_poly.entity_id
_entity_poly.type
_entity_poly.pdbx_seq_one_letter_code
_entity_poly.pdbx_strand_id
1 'polypeptide(L)'
;MSEGVIDLKRQLRELKAHEQLAGFAGFGLDLGRGGPPRDGVMKIAEFVRKDGTGYVTLTFQVDADPDPGNRTALSAVFDRFARFAQAADAATGQARFGGGFEYLMVVTEGLADGDDWLLVEFDIYYKDLKGRLRGLIEASVLPGLASVLPATFEPVTWWETDAAD
;
A
#
# COMPACT_ATOMS: atom_id res chain seq x y z
N MET A 1 -31.11 -17.15 21.09
CA MET A 1 -30.70 -16.92 19.70
C MET A 1 -29.95 -15.60 19.65
N SER A 2 -28.63 -15.66 19.55
CA SER A 2 -27.77 -14.52 19.23
C SER A 2 -26.82 -14.97 18.12
N GLU A 3 -27.42 -15.37 16.99
CA GLU A 3 -26.71 -15.53 15.73
C GLU A 3 -26.29 -14.14 15.25
N GLY A 4 -25.03 -14.02 14.82
CA GLY A 4 -24.69 -13.01 13.82
C GLY A 4 -23.88 -11.78 14.25
N VAL A 5 -23.09 -11.83 15.33
CA VAL A 5 -21.96 -10.87 15.41
C VAL A 5 -20.84 -11.45 14.56
N ILE A 6 -20.78 -11.04 13.30
CA ILE A 6 -19.64 -11.27 12.42
C ILE A 6 -18.44 -10.59 13.09
N ASP A 7 -17.48 -11.38 13.56
CA ASP A 7 -16.20 -10.85 14.04
C ASP A 7 -15.36 -10.46 12.81
N LEU A 8 -15.65 -9.27 12.30
CA LEU A 8 -14.97 -8.67 11.15
C LEU A 8 -13.46 -8.59 11.38
N LYS A 9 -13.00 -8.45 12.62
CA LYS A 9 -11.57 -8.42 12.97
C LYS A 9 -10.92 -9.81 12.86
N ARG A 10 -11.67 -10.89 13.10
CA ARG A 10 -11.20 -12.26 12.87
C ARG A 10 -11.13 -12.57 11.38
N GLN A 11 -12.17 -12.23 10.63
CA GLN A 11 -12.19 -12.44 9.17
C GLN A 11 -11.09 -11.64 8.45
N LEU A 12 -10.85 -10.40 8.87
CA LEU A 12 -9.76 -9.59 8.33
C LEU A 12 -8.39 -10.23 8.63
N ARG A 13 -8.17 -10.74 9.85
CA ARG A 13 -6.93 -11.45 10.20
C ARG A 13 -6.73 -12.73 9.41
N GLU A 14 -7.79 -13.52 9.22
CA GLU A 14 -7.73 -14.74 8.40
C GLU A 14 -7.43 -14.41 6.94
N LEU A 15 -8.02 -13.34 6.40
CA LEU A 15 -7.74 -12.89 5.04
C LEU A 15 -6.28 -12.43 4.87
N LYS A 16 -5.78 -11.60 5.81
CA LYS A 16 -4.39 -11.12 5.81
C LYS A 16 -3.38 -12.24 6.01
N ALA A 17 -3.73 -13.31 6.75
CA ALA A 17 -2.87 -14.47 6.92
C ALA A 17 -2.63 -15.27 5.62
N HIS A 18 -3.44 -15.06 4.59
CA HIS A 18 -3.30 -15.68 3.27
C HIS A 18 -2.62 -14.78 2.24
N GLU A 19 -2.25 -13.55 2.61
CA GLU A 19 -1.44 -12.70 1.74
C GLU A 19 -0.05 -13.30 1.56
N GLN A 20 0.40 -13.34 0.31
CA GLN A 20 1.73 -13.81 -0.04
C GLN A 20 2.67 -12.60 -0.10
N LEU A 21 3.59 -12.49 0.86
CA LEU A 21 4.64 -11.49 0.81
C LEU A 21 5.53 -11.77 -0.41
N ALA A 22 5.61 -10.81 -1.32
CA ALA A 22 6.18 -11.00 -2.64
C ALA A 22 7.42 -10.13 -2.90
N GLY A 23 7.47 -8.93 -2.34
CA GLY A 23 8.65 -8.05 -2.51
C GLY A 23 8.64 -6.86 -1.56
N PHE A 24 9.73 -6.10 -1.58
CA PHE A 24 9.83 -4.84 -0.88
C PHE A 24 10.67 -3.84 -1.68
N ALA A 25 10.47 -2.55 -1.40
CA ALA A 25 11.29 -1.48 -1.96
C ALA A 25 11.57 -0.43 -0.88
N GLY A 26 12.79 0.10 -0.86
CA GLY A 26 13.08 1.34 -0.16
C GLY A 26 12.40 2.52 -0.85
N PHE A 27 12.10 3.58 -0.12
CA PHE A 27 11.68 4.84 -0.71
C PHE A 27 12.14 6.04 0.11
N GLY A 28 12.35 7.16 -0.55
CA GLY A 28 12.56 8.47 0.07
C GLY A 28 11.32 9.33 -0.08
N LEU A 29 10.85 9.93 1.01
CA LEU A 29 9.64 10.77 1.08
C LEU A 29 9.99 12.23 1.37
N ASP A 30 9.67 13.13 0.43
CA ASP A 30 9.84 14.56 0.65
C ASP A 30 8.65 15.15 1.44
N LEU A 31 8.94 15.69 2.62
CA LEU A 31 7.96 16.34 3.50
C LEU A 31 7.67 17.79 3.11
N GLY A 32 8.35 18.36 2.11
CA GLY A 32 8.17 19.74 1.65
C GLY A 32 8.68 20.79 2.64
N ARG A 33 9.58 20.40 3.55
CA ARG A 33 10.14 21.29 4.60
C ARG A 33 11.58 21.73 4.35
N GLY A 34 12.14 21.42 3.17
CA GLY A 34 13.51 21.81 2.80
C GLY A 34 14.62 21.00 3.49
N GLY A 35 14.27 19.89 4.15
CA GLY A 35 15.21 18.91 4.70
C GLY A 35 15.44 17.72 3.75
N PRO A 36 16.32 16.77 4.13
CA PRO A 36 16.48 15.53 3.37
C PRO A 36 15.16 14.73 3.35
N PRO A 37 14.93 13.91 2.30
CA PRO A 37 13.82 12.96 2.29
C PRO A 37 13.86 12.03 3.50
N ARG A 38 12.68 11.59 3.95
CA ARG A 38 12.55 10.55 4.97
C ARG A 38 12.61 9.19 4.30
N ASP A 39 13.54 8.37 4.72
CA ASP A 39 13.64 7.01 4.23
C ASP A 39 12.56 6.12 4.86
N GLY A 40 12.06 5.17 4.08
CA GLY A 40 11.10 4.19 4.52
C GLY A 40 11.18 2.91 3.70
N VAL A 41 10.43 1.90 4.13
CA VAL A 41 10.32 0.62 3.43
C VAL A 41 8.86 0.38 3.08
N MET A 42 8.61 0.02 1.83
CA MET A 42 7.32 -0.43 1.33
C MET A 42 7.36 -1.95 1.15
N LYS A 43 6.52 -2.67 1.87
CA LYS A 43 6.29 -4.11 1.65
C LYS A 43 5.19 -4.31 0.63
N ILE A 44 5.32 -5.36 -0.18
CA ILE A 44 4.40 -5.73 -1.24
C ILE A 44 3.94 -7.15 -0.97
N ALA A 45 2.63 -7.33 -0.83
CA ALA A 45 2.00 -8.64 -0.78
C ALA A 45 0.85 -8.70 -1.79
N GLU A 46 0.46 -9.92 -2.17
CA GLU A 46 -0.74 -10.13 -2.97
C GLU A 46 -1.66 -11.19 -2.37
N PHE A 47 -2.94 -11.05 -2.67
CA PHE A 47 -3.92 -12.10 -2.45
C PHE A 47 -4.71 -12.33 -3.75
N VAL A 48 -4.62 -13.55 -4.27
CA VAL A 48 -5.29 -13.96 -5.50
C VAL A 48 -6.39 -14.97 -5.17
N ARG A 49 -7.62 -14.66 -5.59
CA ARG A 49 -8.77 -15.55 -5.49
C ARG A 49 -8.71 -16.63 -6.57
N LYS A 50 -9.52 -17.68 -6.40
CA LYS A 50 -9.60 -18.81 -7.35
C LYS A 50 -9.99 -18.39 -8.77
N ASP A 51 -10.76 -17.31 -8.90
CA ASP A 51 -11.21 -16.76 -10.18
C ASP A 51 -10.19 -15.82 -10.85
N GLY A 52 -9.02 -15.60 -10.23
CA GLY A 52 -7.96 -14.73 -10.74
C GLY A 52 -8.09 -13.27 -10.34
N THR A 53 -9.22 -12.86 -9.73
CA THR A 53 -9.37 -11.54 -9.09
C THR A 53 -8.53 -11.48 -7.83
N GLY A 54 -8.21 -10.29 -7.34
CA GLY A 54 -7.40 -10.16 -6.14
C GLY A 54 -7.13 -8.74 -5.73
N TYR A 55 -6.18 -8.58 -4.81
CA TYR A 55 -5.66 -7.28 -4.45
C TYR A 55 -4.17 -7.35 -4.12
N VAL A 56 -3.53 -6.21 -4.29
CA VAL A 56 -2.15 -5.96 -3.87
C VAL A 56 -2.18 -5.14 -2.60
N THR A 57 -1.49 -5.60 -1.57
CA THR A 57 -1.34 -4.90 -0.30
C THR A 57 0.01 -4.21 -0.28
N LEU A 58 0.01 -2.90 -0.07
CA LEU A 58 1.21 -2.11 0.09
C LEU A 58 1.26 -1.53 1.50
N THR A 59 2.28 -1.94 2.26
CA THR A 59 2.50 -1.48 3.64
C THR A 59 3.72 -0.58 3.69
N PHE A 60 3.50 0.70 3.96
CA PHE A 60 4.52 1.72 4.13
C PHE A 60 4.91 1.80 5.59
N GLN A 61 6.21 1.73 5.86
CA GLN A 61 6.77 1.92 7.18
C GLN A 61 7.81 3.03 7.12
N VAL A 62 7.65 4.06 7.95
CA VAL A 62 8.55 5.21 8.07
C VAL A 62 8.78 5.51 9.53
N ASP A 63 10.02 5.74 9.94
CA ASP A 63 10.35 6.17 11.29
C ASP A 63 9.63 7.48 11.59
N ALA A 64 8.97 7.54 12.73
CA ALA A 64 8.40 8.79 13.19
C ALA A 64 9.52 9.74 13.60
N ASP A 65 9.41 11.00 13.18
CA ASP A 65 10.38 12.02 13.55
C ASP A 65 10.09 12.51 14.99
N PRO A 66 11.10 12.76 15.84
CA PRO A 66 10.87 13.43 17.12
C PRO A 66 10.41 14.89 16.96
N ASP A 67 10.69 15.56 15.84
CA ASP A 67 10.18 16.90 15.52
C ASP A 67 8.67 16.84 15.25
N PRO A 68 7.83 17.53 16.04
CA PRO A 68 6.39 17.51 15.85
C PRO A 68 5.94 18.02 14.47
N GLY A 69 6.67 18.98 13.90
CA GLY A 69 6.37 19.51 12.56
C GLY A 69 6.58 18.47 11.46
N ASN A 70 7.63 17.65 11.57
CA ASN A 70 7.88 16.54 10.66
C ASN A 70 6.85 15.42 10.85
N ARG A 71 6.41 15.13 12.08
CA ARG A 71 5.29 14.19 12.33
C ARG A 71 4.01 14.65 11.64
N THR A 72 3.64 15.92 11.83
CA THR A 72 2.45 16.49 11.16
C THR A 72 2.57 16.46 9.64
N ALA A 73 3.74 16.80 9.10
CA ALA A 73 3.97 16.77 7.65
C ALA A 73 3.88 15.34 7.09
N LEU A 74 4.45 14.37 7.80
CA LEU A 74 4.41 12.95 7.45
C LEU A 74 2.97 12.42 7.40
N SER A 75 2.17 12.66 8.45
CA SER A 75 0.74 12.29 8.44
C SER A 75 -0.01 12.98 7.30
N ALA A 76 0.24 14.27 7.07
CA ALA A 76 -0.43 15.03 6.02
C ALA A 76 -0.15 14.50 4.60
N VAL A 77 1.01 13.87 4.35
CA VAL A 77 1.31 13.22 3.07
C VAL A 77 0.35 12.05 2.83
N PHE A 78 0.22 11.16 3.80
CA PHE A 78 -0.64 9.99 3.66
C PHE A 78 -2.14 10.34 3.75
N ASP A 79 -2.52 11.39 4.48
CA ASP A 79 -3.89 11.93 4.44
C ASP A 79 -4.28 12.46 3.05
N ARG A 80 -3.34 13.11 2.34
CA ARG A 80 -3.57 13.53 0.95
C ARG A 80 -3.77 12.32 0.05
N PHE A 81 -2.97 11.27 0.23
CA PHE A 81 -3.14 10.02 -0.52
C PHE A 81 -4.46 9.32 -0.20
N ALA A 82 -4.89 9.28 1.06
CA ALA A 82 -6.18 8.72 1.46
C ALA A 82 -7.36 9.48 0.84
N ARG A 83 -7.29 10.81 0.76
CA ARG A 83 -8.30 11.60 0.03
C ARG A 83 -8.30 11.31 -1.47
N PHE A 84 -7.12 11.15 -2.08
CA PHE A 84 -7.02 10.73 -3.47
C PHE A 84 -7.66 9.35 -3.67
N ALA A 85 -7.37 8.39 -2.79
CA ALA A 85 -7.93 7.04 -2.81
C ALA A 85 -9.47 7.05 -2.79
N GLN A 86 -10.05 7.86 -1.90
CA GLN A 86 -11.50 8.02 -1.75
C GLN A 86 -12.16 8.68 -2.96
N ALA A 87 -11.44 9.53 -3.70
CA ALA A 87 -11.96 10.26 -4.84
C ALA A 87 -11.67 9.59 -6.20
N ALA A 88 -10.75 8.62 -6.25
CA ALA A 88 -10.34 7.98 -7.48
C ALA A 88 -11.46 7.11 -8.06
N ASP A 89 -11.95 7.48 -9.24
CA ASP A 89 -12.83 6.63 -10.03
C ASP A 89 -12.04 5.56 -10.80
N ALA A 90 -12.76 4.62 -11.45
CA ALA A 90 -12.14 3.54 -12.18
C ALA A 90 -11.20 4.02 -13.31
N ALA A 91 -11.53 5.13 -13.99
CA ALA A 91 -10.70 5.67 -15.07
C ALA A 91 -9.39 6.26 -14.54
N THR A 92 -9.49 7.07 -13.49
CA THR A 92 -8.36 7.68 -12.78
C THR A 92 -7.42 6.62 -12.20
N GLY A 93 -8.01 5.59 -11.60
CA GLY A 93 -7.28 4.46 -11.03
C GLY A 93 -6.63 3.59 -12.10
N GLN A 94 -7.31 3.23 -13.18
CA GLN A 94 -6.72 2.45 -14.29
C GLN A 94 -5.56 3.18 -14.96
N ALA A 95 -5.68 4.50 -15.16
CA ALA A 95 -4.61 5.29 -15.75
C ALA A 95 -3.34 5.34 -14.90
N ARG A 96 -3.46 5.20 -13.57
CA ARG A 96 -2.33 5.26 -12.63
C ARG A 96 -1.82 3.90 -12.18
N PHE A 97 -2.72 2.97 -11.89
CA PHE A 97 -2.41 1.69 -11.26
C PHE A 97 -2.57 0.51 -12.22
N GLY A 98 -2.89 0.77 -13.49
CA GLY A 98 -2.84 -0.23 -14.56
C GLY A 98 -4.17 -0.94 -14.83
N GLY A 99 -4.15 -1.73 -15.90
CA GLY A 99 -5.33 -2.42 -16.40
C GLY A 99 -5.91 -3.43 -15.40
N GLY A 100 -7.23 -3.42 -15.25
CA GLY A 100 -7.95 -4.30 -14.32
C GLY A 100 -8.21 -3.69 -12.95
N PHE A 101 -7.71 -2.48 -12.66
CA PHE A 101 -8.02 -1.73 -11.44
C PHE A 101 -9.54 -1.61 -11.22
N GLU A 102 -9.97 -1.83 -9.97
CA GLU A 102 -11.35 -1.63 -9.53
C GLU A 102 -11.48 -0.46 -8.57
N TYR A 103 -10.78 -0.53 -7.44
CA TYR A 103 -10.77 0.49 -6.40
C TYR A 103 -9.52 0.36 -5.52
N LEU A 104 -9.24 1.42 -4.75
CA LEU A 104 -8.16 1.48 -3.78
C LEU A 104 -8.75 1.77 -2.40
N MET A 105 -8.27 1.08 -1.38
CA MET A 105 -8.75 1.21 -0.01
C MET A 105 -7.56 1.43 0.93
N VAL A 106 -7.64 2.46 1.78
CA VAL A 106 -6.68 2.65 2.87
C VAL A 106 -7.17 1.88 4.09
N VAL A 107 -6.31 1.05 4.68
CA VAL A 107 -6.66 0.03 5.68
C VAL A 107 -6.23 0.43 7.09
N THR A 108 -5.15 1.22 7.25
CA THR A 108 -4.68 1.71 8.56
C THR A 108 -4.73 3.23 8.67
N GLU A 109 -4.97 3.74 9.88
CA GLU A 109 -5.18 5.17 10.17
C GLU A 109 -3.89 5.99 10.38
N GLY A 110 -2.71 5.42 10.07
CA GLY A 110 -1.44 6.17 10.14
C GLY A 110 -0.89 6.29 11.57
N LEU A 111 -0.33 7.47 11.90
CA LEU A 111 0.51 7.68 13.09
C LEU A 111 -0.33 8.15 14.28
N ALA A 112 -0.33 7.40 15.39
CA ALA A 112 -0.89 7.84 16.66
C ALA A 112 0.14 8.61 17.52
N ASP A 113 -0.34 9.34 18.52
CA ASP A 113 0.52 10.00 19.50
C ASP A 113 1.33 8.97 20.30
N GLY A 114 2.65 9.13 20.31
CA GLY A 114 3.58 8.19 20.96
C GLY A 114 4.10 7.07 20.06
N ASP A 115 3.64 6.97 18.82
CA ASP A 115 4.18 5.99 17.88
C ASP A 115 5.58 6.38 17.41
N ASP A 116 6.49 5.40 17.47
CA ASP A 116 7.86 5.47 16.94
C ASP A 116 7.91 5.27 15.43
N TRP A 117 6.82 4.77 14.82
CA TRP A 117 6.73 4.43 13.41
C TRP A 117 5.37 4.82 12.86
N LEU A 118 5.35 5.42 11.67
CA LEU A 118 4.16 5.48 10.86
C LEU A 118 4.03 4.14 10.11
N LEU A 119 2.86 3.50 10.23
CA LEU A 119 2.49 2.35 9.40
C LEU A 119 1.19 2.64 8.62
N VAL A 120 1.31 2.76 7.29
CA VAL A 120 0.18 2.99 6.39
C VAL A 120 0.04 1.83 5.44
N GLU A 121 -1.11 1.18 5.46
CA GLU A 121 -1.45 0.10 4.57
C GLU A 121 -2.58 0.52 3.63
N PHE A 122 -2.46 0.15 2.36
CA PHE A 122 -3.56 0.22 1.42
C PHE A 122 -3.58 -0.97 0.49
N ASP A 123 -4.80 -1.36 0.11
CA ASP A 123 -5.11 -2.47 -0.77
C ASP A 123 -5.59 -1.91 -2.11
N ILE A 124 -5.01 -2.40 -3.20
CA ILE A 124 -5.43 -2.07 -4.57
C ILE A 124 -6.08 -3.30 -5.19
N TYR A 125 -7.36 -3.20 -5.51
CA TYR A 125 -8.16 -4.31 -6.00
C TYR A 125 -8.16 -4.38 -7.53
N TYR A 126 -8.03 -5.62 -8.05
CA TYR A 126 -7.97 -5.90 -9.48
C TYR A 126 -8.90 -7.05 -9.88
N LYS A 127 -9.54 -6.90 -11.05
CA LYS A 127 -10.33 -7.96 -11.72
C LYS A 127 -9.48 -9.11 -12.25
N ASP A 128 -8.19 -8.86 -12.46
CA ASP A 128 -7.24 -9.85 -12.96
C ASP A 128 -5.85 -9.54 -12.43
N LEU A 129 -5.42 -10.30 -11.42
CA LEU A 129 -4.14 -10.13 -10.73
C LEU A 129 -3.20 -11.33 -10.91
N LYS A 130 -3.74 -12.53 -11.08
CA LYS A 130 -2.97 -13.79 -11.07
C LYS A 130 -1.78 -13.74 -12.05
N GLY A 131 -0.57 -13.88 -11.52
CA GLY A 131 0.66 -13.91 -12.32
C GLY A 131 1.06 -12.56 -12.92
N ARG A 132 0.39 -11.46 -12.53
CA ARG A 132 0.64 -10.11 -13.05
C ARG A 132 1.35 -9.20 -12.07
N LEU A 133 1.52 -9.61 -10.81
CA LEU A 133 2.01 -8.75 -9.73
C LEU A 133 3.28 -7.97 -10.10
N ARG A 134 4.34 -8.65 -10.53
CA ARG A 134 5.63 -8.00 -10.79
C ARG A 134 5.54 -6.94 -11.89
N GLY A 135 4.98 -7.32 -13.04
CA GLY A 135 4.79 -6.39 -14.16
C GLY A 135 3.87 -5.22 -13.80
N LEU A 136 2.82 -5.48 -13.03
CA LEU A 136 1.88 -4.46 -12.56
C LEU A 136 2.54 -3.47 -11.60
N ILE A 137 3.33 -3.96 -10.65
CA ILE A 137 4.07 -3.14 -9.68
C ILE A 137 5.07 -2.23 -10.38
N GLU A 138 5.95 -2.81 -11.21
CA GLU A 138 7.06 -2.09 -11.83
C GLU A 138 6.58 -1.13 -12.92
N ALA A 139 5.63 -1.54 -13.76
CA ALA A 139 5.19 -0.75 -14.92
C ALA A 139 4.05 0.23 -14.63
N SER A 140 3.32 0.06 -13.53
CA SER A 140 2.13 0.89 -13.24
C SER A 140 2.06 1.36 -11.81
N VAL A 141 2.03 0.47 -10.82
CA VAL A 141 1.73 0.88 -9.44
C VAL A 141 2.78 1.81 -8.86
N LEU A 142 4.08 1.49 -8.98
CA LEU A 142 5.14 2.37 -8.48
C LEU A 142 5.17 3.74 -9.19
N PRO A 143 5.16 3.82 -10.54
CA PRO A 143 5.00 5.10 -11.23
C PRO A 143 3.73 5.87 -10.82
N GLY A 144 2.61 5.17 -10.67
CA GLY A 144 1.34 5.73 -10.25
C GLY A 144 1.43 6.35 -8.86
N LEU A 145 2.04 5.64 -7.91
CA LEU A 145 2.29 6.12 -6.55
C LEU A 145 3.21 7.34 -6.53
N ALA A 146 4.32 7.31 -7.28
CA ALA A 146 5.23 8.45 -7.38
C ALA A 146 4.57 9.71 -7.99
N SER A 147 3.45 9.55 -8.71
CA SER A 147 2.68 10.69 -9.25
C SER A 147 1.72 11.34 -8.25
N VAL A 148 1.41 10.66 -7.13
CA VAL A 148 0.43 11.13 -6.13
C VAL A 148 1.02 11.26 -4.71
N LEU A 149 2.14 10.59 -4.45
CA LEU A 149 2.97 10.74 -3.27
C LEU A 149 4.26 11.48 -3.65
N PRO A 150 4.80 12.35 -2.78
CA PRO A 150 6.12 12.96 -2.97
C PRO A 150 7.23 11.94 -2.63
N ALA A 151 7.18 10.76 -3.26
CA ALA A 151 8.04 9.63 -2.97
C ALA A 151 8.87 9.25 -4.20
N THR A 152 10.13 8.92 -3.98
CA THR A 152 10.98 8.22 -4.96
C THR A 152 11.23 6.81 -4.45
N PHE A 153 10.98 5.82 -5.29
CA PHE A 153 11.13 4.41 -4.94
C PHE A 153 12.45 3.84 -5.49
N GLU A 154 13.11 3.02 -4.69
CA GLU A 154 14.19 2.15 -5.14
C GLU A 154 13.63 0.98 -5.97
N PRO A 155 14.47 0.28 -6.74
CA PRO A 155 14.06 -0.97 -7.40
C PRO A 155 13.52 -1.99 -6.40
N VAL A 156 12.47 -2.72 -6.81
CA VAL A 156 11.86 -3.76 -5.97
C VAL A 156 12.82 -4.94 -5.81
N THR A 157 13.03 -5.34 -4.57
CA THR A 157 13.61 -6.64 -4.23
C THR A 157 12.49 -7.65 -4.08
N TRP A 158 12.43 -8.59 -5.01
CA TRP A 158 11.45 -9.67 -5.00
C TRP A 158 11.96 -10.84 -4.15
N TRP A 159 11.09 -11.43 -3.34
CA TRP A 159 11.38 -12.74 -2.79
C TRP A 159 11.26 -13.77 -3.90
N GLU A 160 12.27 -14.64 -4.02
CA GLU A 160 12.16 -15.82 -4.86
C GLU A 160 11.03 -16.67 -4.29
N THR A 161 9.95 -16.82 -5.05
CA THR A 161 8.97 -17.85 -4.78
C THR A 161 9.63 -19.14 -5.26
N ASP A 162 9.85 -20.09 -4.35
CA ASP A 162 10.18 -21.47 -4.74
C ASP A 162 9.12 -21.88 -5.77
N ALA A 163 9.53 -21.95 -7.04
CA ALA A 163 8.70 -22.46 -8.11
C ALA A 163 8.46 -23.93 -7.77
N ALA A 164 7.28 -24.23 -7.22
CA ALA A 164 6.78 -25.58 -7.21
C ALA A 164 6.50 -25.95 -8.67
N ASP A 165 7.45 -26.66 -9.28
CA ASP A 165 7.29 -27.42 -10.52
C ASP A 165 6.07 -28.37 -10.47
#